data_AF-A0A139D2F7-F1
#
_entry.id   AF-A0A139D2F7-F1
#
_cell.length_a   1.000
_cell.length_b   1.000
_cell.length_c   1.000
_cell.angle_alpha   90.00
_cell.angle_beta   90.00
_cell.angle_gamma   90.00
#
_symmetry.space_group_name_H-M   'P 1'
#
loop_
_entity.id
_entity.type
_entity.pdbx_description
1 polymer ?
#
loop_
_entity_poly.entity_id
_entity_poly.type
_entity_poly.pdbx_seq_one_letter_code
_entity_poly.pdbx_strand_id
1 'polypeptide(L)'
;MMEHLHGGRLIEAAQENNLDPDEIIDFSANINFLGPPSLLLEAIKNNINKIDNYPEVNSKSLKNAIAKKHFLDPEQVTVANGAAEMIYQLTKILKPKKV
;
A
#
# COMPACT_ATOMS: atom_id res chain seq x y z
N MET A 1 16.23 2.63 18.75
CA MET A 1 15.36 2.12 17.66
C MET A 1 15.35 3.17 16.57
N MET A 2 15.47 2.79 15.31
CA MET A 2 15.42 3.76 14.22
C MET A 2 13.95 4.17 14.04
N GLU A 3 13.66 5.44 14.31
CA GLU A 3 12.31 5.98 14.18
C GLU A 3 11.92 5.99 12.69
N HIS A 4 10.83 5.31 12.33
CA HIS A 4 10.34 5.28 10.95
C HIS A 4 9.64 6.60 10.61
N LEU A 5 10.40 7.64 10.33
CA LEU A 5 9.87 8.98 10.03
C LEU A 5 9.06 8.99 8.71
N HIS A 6 7.73 9.07 8.82
CA HIS A 6 6.80 9.26 7.69
C HIS A 6 5.65 10.19 8.10
N GLY A 7 5.02 10.85 7.13
CA GLY A 7 3.76 11.58 7.36
C GLY A 7 2.56 10.64 7.56
N GLY A 8 1.36 11.20 7.72
CA GLY A 8 0.12 10.45 7.96
C GLY A 8 -0.07 9.98 9.40
N ARG A 9 0.65 10.58 10.36
CA ARG A 9 0.59 10.24 11.78
C ARG A 9 -0.54 11.01 12.50
N LEU A 10 -1.74 10.93 11.93
CA LEU A 10 -2.91 11.71 12.36
C LEU A 10 -3.23 11.50 13.85
N ILE A 11 -3.23 10.24 14.30
CA ILE A 11 -3.56 9.89 15.69
C ILE A 11 -2.52 10.45 16.67
N GLU A 12 -1.23 10.35 16.33
CA GLU A 12 -0.15 10.91 17.15
C GLU A 12 -0.26 12.45 17.21
N ALA A 13 -0.46 13.10 16.06
CA ALA A 13 -0.64 14.54 15.98
C ALA A 13 -1.85 15.01 16.80
N ALA A 14 -2.97 14.28 16.79
CA ALA A 14 -4.14 14.58 17.61
C ALA A 14 -3.85 14.48 19.11
N GLN A 15 -3.15 13.42 19.52
CA GLN A 15 -2.76 13.21 20.92
C GLN A 15 -1.80 14.30 21.43
N GLU A 16 -0.79 14.67 20.64
CA GLU A 16 0.18 15.71 21.00
C GLU A 16 -0.46 17.10 21.16
N ASN A 17 -1.56 17.35 20.45
CA ASN A 17 -2.24 18.64 20.44
C ASN A 17 -3.55 18.66 21.26
N ASN A 18 -3.90 17.56 21.94
CA ASN A 18 -5.20 17.40 22.64
C ASN A 18 -6.42 17.74 21.75
N LEU A 19 -6.38 17.29 20.48
CA LEU A 19 -7.47 17.46 19.52
C LEU A 19 -8.17 16.13 19.26
N ASP A 20 -9.40 16.20 18.73
CA ASP A 20 -10.00 15.04 18.08
C ASP A 20 -9.33 14.83 16.70
N PRO A 21 -8.92 13.59 16.31
CA PRO A 21 -8.42 13.32 14.96
C PRO A 21 -9.31 13.86 13.83
N ASP A 22 -10.64 13.89 14.03
CA ASP A 22 -11.60 14.36 13.03
C ASP A 22 -11.57 15.90 12.86
N GLU A 23 -10.96 16.64 13.79
CA GLU A 23 -10.77 18.08 13.69
C GLU A 23 -9.51 18.47 12.88
N ILE A 24 -8.67 17.48 12.55
CA ILE A 24 -7.40 17.72 11.86
C ILE A 24 -7.56 17.52 10.36
N ILE A 25 -7.22 18.57 9.60
CA ILE A 25 -7.05 18.48 8.15
C ILE A 25 -5.61 18.02 7.87
N ASP A 26 -5.45 16.73 7.54
CA ASP A 26 -4.13 16.11 7.34
C ASP A 26 -3.54 16.42 5.95
N PHE A 27 -2.54 17.30 5.91
CA PHE A 27 -1.71 17.58 4.73
C PHE A 27 -0.35 16.86 4.76
N SER A 28 -0.12 15.97 5.72
CA SER A 28 1.16 15.29 5.89
C SER A 28 1.29 14.02 5.04
N ALA A 29 0.18 13.52 4.48
CA ALA A 29 0.15 12.36 3.59
C ALA A 29 -0.52 12.68 2.23
N ASN A 30 0.09 12.19 1.15
CA ASN A 30 -0.42 12.38 -0.20
C ASN A 30 -1.51 11.36 -0.54
N ILE A 31 -2.71 11.54 0.01
CA ILE A 31 -3.87 10.65 -0.19
C ILE A 31 -4.90 11.32 -1.10
N ASN A 32 -5.61 10.52 -1.89
CA ASN A 32 -6.72 11.02 -2.71
C ASN A 32 -7.90 11.44 -1.82
N PHE A 33 -8.18 12.75 -1.76
CA PHE A 33 -9.26 13.33 -0.95
C PHE A 33 -10.67 12.90 -1.40
N LEU A 34 -10.84 12.39 -2.63
CA LEU A 34 -12.12 11.84 -3.10
C LEU A 34 -12.47 10.50 -2.44
N GLY A 35 -11.55 9.93 -1.66
CA GLY A 35 -11.70 8.63 -1.04
C GLY A 35 -11.52 7.46 -2.02
N PRO A 36 -11.78 6.22 -1.55
CA PRO A 36 -11.67 5.04 -2.39
C PRO A 36 -12.81 4.97 -3.41
N PRO A 37 -12.57 4.40 -4.61
CA PRO A 37 -13.64 4.16 -5.58
C PRO A 37 -14.77 3.28 -5.01
N SER A 38 -16.04 3.59 -5.30
CA SER A 38 -17.19 2.83 -4.79
C SER A 38 -17.13 1.34 -5.18
N LEU A 39 -16.74 1.03 -6.42
CA LEU A 39 -16.54 -0.34 -6.90
C LEU A 39 -15.53 -1.13 -6.06
N LEU A 40 -14.49 -0.47 -5.52
CA LEU A 40 -13.52 -1.13 -4.64
C LEU A 40 -14.17 -1.49 -3.30
N LEU A 41 -14.91 -0.56 -2.71
CA LEU A 41 -15.62 -0.80 -1.45
C LEU A 41 -16.63 -1.95 -1.56
N GLU A 42 -17.39 -1.99 -2.66
CA GLU A 42 -18.32 -3.08 -2.96
C GLU A 42 -17.60 -4.42 -3.14
N ALA A 43 -16.49 -4.45 -3.88
CA ALA A 43 -15.71 -5.65 -4.08
C ALA A 43 -15.16 -6.21 -2.75
N ILE A 44 -14.66 -5.35 -1.87
CA ILE A 44 -14.20 -5.73 -0.52
C ILE A 44 -15.38 -6.28 0.28
N LYS A 45 -16.49 -5.55 0.37
CA LYS A 45 -17.66 -5.95 1.15
C LYS A 45 -18.22 -7.31 0.71
N ASN A 46 -18.29 -7.55 -0.59
CA ASN A 46 -18.80 -8.79 -1.17
C ASN A 46 -17.85 -9.99 -1.01
N ASN A 47 -16.58 -9.77 -0.65
CA ASN A 47 -15.57 -10.83 -0.55
C ASN A 47 -14.88 -10.88 0.82
N ILE A 48 -15.32 -10.08 1.80
CA ILE A 48 -14.65 -9.96 3.11
C ILE A 48 -14.57 -11.29 3.85
N ASN A 49 -15.53 -12.18 3.61
CA ASN A 49 -15.59 -13.52 4.20
C ASN A 49 -14.45 -14.44 3.75
N LYS A 50 -13.70 -14.12 2.69
CA LYS A 50 -12.58 -14.94 2.19
C LYS A 50 -11.25 -14.70 2.92
N ILE A 51 -11.22 -13.75 3.87
CA ILE A 51 -10.00 -13.40 4.61
C ILE A 51 -9.52 -14.51 5.57
N ASP A 52 -10.37 -15.50 5.84
CA ASP A 52 -10.06 -16.71 6.60
C ASP A 52 -9.05 -17.63 5.88
N ASN A 53 -8.85 -17.41 4.59
CA ASN A 53 -7.90 -18.14 3.76
C ASN A 53 -6.66 -17.29 3.45
N TYR A 54 -5.49 -17.94 3.39
CA TYR A 54 -4.29 -17.30 2.86
C TYR A 54 -4.50 -16.88 1.39
N PRO A 55 -3.93 -15.73 0.95
CA PRO A 55 -3.96 -15.33 -0.45
C PRO A 55 -3.15 -16.31 -1.33
N GLU A 56 -3.30 -16.20 -2.65
CA GLU A 56 -2.46 -16.92 -3.61
C GLU A 56 -0.98 -16.64 -3.32
N VAL A 57 -0.19 -17.70 -3.06
CA VAL A 57 1.22 -17.60 -2.63
C VAL A 57 2.07 -16.75 -3.58
N ASN A 58 1.76 -16.75 -4.88
CA ASN A 58 2.49 -16.03 -5.91
C ASN A 58 1.71 -14.85 -6.52
N SER A 59 0.54 -14.49 -5.97
CA SER A 59 -0.32 -13.42 -6.47
C SER A 59 -0.62 -13.52 -7.98
N LYS A 60 -0.73 -14.74 -8.53
CA LYS A 60 -0.82 -14.99 -9.98
C LYS A 60 -1.97 -14.22 -10.64
N SER A 61 -3.15 -14.25 -10.02
CA SER A 61 -4.34 -13.53 -10.52
C SER A 61 -4.10 -12.01 -10.60
N LEU A 62 -3.53 -11.42 -9.56
CA LEU A 62 -3.21 -9.99 -9.49
C LEU A 62 -2.12 -9.60 -10.50
N LYS A 63 -1.06 -10.41 -10.61
CA LYS A 63 0.01 -10.19 -11.61
C LYS A 63 -0.57 -10.13 -13.03
N ASN A 64 -1.40 -11.09 -13.39
CA ASN A 64 -2.03 -11.15 -14.72
C ASN A 64 -2.93 -9.93 -14.98
N ALA A 65 -3.70 -9.50 -13.97
CA ALA A 65 -4.56 -8.33 -14.09
C ALA A 65 -3.78 -7.03 -14.32
N ILE A 66 -2.67 -6.83 -13.57
CA ILE A 66 -1.77 -5.68 -13.73
C ILE A 66 -1.10 -5.73 -15.11
N ALA A 67 -0.56 -6.89 -15.50
CA ALA A 67 0.14 -7.05 -16.77
C ALA A 67 -0.78 -6.72 -17.96
N LYS A 68 -2.02 -7.25 -17.94
CA LYS A 68 -3.04 -6.93 -18.94
C LYS A 68 -3.35 -5.43 -19.00
N LYS A 69 -3.52 -4.76 -17.86
CA LYS A 69 -3.84 -3.33 -17.79
C LYS A 69 -2.73 -2.46 -18.40
N HIS A 70 -1.48 -2.88 -18.24
CA HIS A 70 -0.31 -2.13 -18.67
C HIS A 70 0.33 -2.65 -19.97
N PHE A 71 -0.29 -3.62 -20.65
CA PHE A 71 0.22 -4.26 -21.86
C PHE A 71 1.63 -4.87 -21.68
N LEU A 72 1.84 -5.54 -20.54
CA LEU A 72 3.08 -6.22 -20.17
C LEU A 72 2.90 -7.73 -20.17
N ASP A 73 4.01 -8.46 -20.21
CA ASP A 73 4.06 -9.89 -19.91
C ASP A 73 3.97 -10.09 -18.36
N PRO A 74 3.20 -11.06 -17.84
CA PRO A 74 3.07 -11.29 -16.40
C PRO A 74 4.40 -11.55 -15.67
N GLU A 75 5.43 -12.02 -16.38
CA GLU A 75 6.76 -12.29 -15.87
C GLU A 75 7.53 -10.98 -15.61
N GLN A 76 7.10 -9.87 -16.22
CA GLN A 76 7.62 -8.52 -15.97
C GLN A 76 6.95 -7.84 -14.76
N VAL A 77 5.95 -8.47 -14.15
CA VAL A 77 5.22 -7.93 -12.99
C VAL A 77 5.64 -8.67 -11.73
N THR A 78 5.83 -7.94 -10.63
CA THR A 78 5.95 -8.53 -9.29
C THR A 78 5.17 -7.68 -8.30
N VAL A 79 4.65 -8.31 -7.24
CA VAL A 79 3.78 -7.68 -6.25
C VAL A 79 4.49 -7.71 -4.89
N ALA A 80 4.37 -6.63 -4.14
CA ALA A 80 4.85 -6.51 -2.76
C ALA A 80 3.78 -5.83 -1.90
N ASN A 81 3.94 -5.88 -0.58
CA ASN A 81 3.07 -5.20 0.38
C ASN A 81 3.36 -3.69 0.43
N GLY A 82 3.11 -3.02 -0.69
CA GLY A 82 3.40 -1.60 -0.91
C GLY A 82 4.75 -1.33 -1.57
N ALA A 83 4.91 -0.11 -2.08
CA ALA A 83 6.10 0.31 -2.82
C ALA A 83 7.37 0.32 -1.96
N ALA A 84 7.25 0.64 -0.67
CA ALA A 84 8.39 0.65 0.25
C ALA A 84 9.08 -0.71 0.33
N GLU A 85 8.31 -1.80 0.50
CA GLU A 85 8.87 -3.16 0.51
C GLU A 85 9.62 -3.45 -0.81
N MET A 86 9.01 -3.09 -1.96
CA MET A 86 9.64 -3.29 -3.27
C MET A 86 11.00 -2.61 -3.36
N ILE A 87 11.12 -1.37 -2.90
CA ILE A 87 12.38 -0.62 -2.89
C ILE A 87 13.43 -1.38 -2.06
N TYR A 88 13.08 -1.82 -0.85
CA TYR A 88 14.00 -2.61 -0.02
C TYR A 88 14.42 -3.92 -0.69
N GLN A 89 13.48 -4.66 -1.28
CA GLN A 89 13.79 -5.92 -1.98
C GLN A 89 14.72 -5.68 -3.18
N LEU A 90 14.47 -4.64 -3.98
CA LEU A 90 15.32 -4.27 -5.11
C LEU A 90 16.76 -4.00 -4.66
N THR A 91 16.97 -3.29 -3.55
CA THR A 91 18.34 -3.03 -3.04
C THR A 91 19.07 -4.32 -2.62
N LYS A 92 18.36 -5.29 -2.03
CA LYS A 92 18.92 -6.58 -1.63
C LYS A 92 19.30 -7.45 -2.83
N ILE A 93 18.50 -7.39 -3.91
CA ILE A 93 18.70 -8.17 -5.13
C ILE A 93 19.82 -7.57 -5.99
N LEU A 94 19.73 -6.26 -6.27
CA LEU A 94 20.67 -5.58 -7.17
C LEU A 94 22.04 -5.36 -6.53
N LYS A 95 22.12 -5.33 -5.19
CA LYS A 95 23.35 -5.10 -4.41
C LYS A 95 24.19 -3.95 -4.99
N PRO A 96 23.61 -2.74 -5.12
CA PRO A 96 24.31 -1.61 -5.70
C PRO A 96 25.57 -1.29 -4.89
N LYS A 97 26.64 -0.87 -5.56
CA LYS A 97 27.84 -0.36 -4.89
C LYS A 97 27.52 0.98 -4.23
N LYS A 98 28.14 1.21 -3.07
CA LYS A 98 28.14 2.54 -2.46
C LYS A 98 28.83 3.51 -3.43
N VAL A 99 28.14 4.58 -3.79
CA VAL A 99 28.67 5.70 -4.58
C VAL A 99 29.19 6.80 -3.68
#